data_AF-A0A1B0GM40-F1
#
_entry.id   AF-A0A1B0GM40-F1
#
_cell.length_a   1.000
_cell.length_b   1.000
_cell.length_c   1.000
_cell.angle_alpha   90.00
_cell.angle_beta   90.00
_cell.angle_gamma   90.00
#
_symmetry.space_group_name_H-M   'P 1'
#
loop_
_entity.id
_entity.type
_entity.pdbx_description
1 polymer ?
#
loop_
_entity_poly.entity_id
_entity_poly.type
_entity_poly.pdbx_seq_one_letter_code
_entity_poly.pdbx_strand_id
1 'polypeptide(L)'
;MISIFTLSFIRYVLQLNFTWLVNSAAHMWGNKPYDRKINPSENLGVSIVAMGEGWHNYHHTFPWDYKAAEIGDFRYNLTTTILNLFAKIGWAYDLKEPSKELIRKTIERSGDGSHLKHGFRAMPEEVPMEADENSNLVE
;
A
#
# COMPACT_ATOMS: atom_id res chain seq x y z
N MET A 1 20.88 -25.70 25.58
CA MET A 1 20.60 -24.49 26.40
C MET A 1 20.96 -23.20 25.68
N ILE A 2 22.19 -23.03 25.17
CA ILE A 2 22.61 -21.83 24.42
C ILE A 2 21.64 -21.53 23.27
N SER A 3 21.28 -22.52 22.45
CA SER A 3 20.37 -22.34 21.31
C SER A 3 18.96 -21.90 21.71
N ILE A 4 18.42 -22.34 22.85
CA ILE A 4 17.08 -21.92 23.30
C ILE A 4 17.13 -20.48 23.77
N PHE A 5 18.19 -20.07 24.48
CA PHE A 5 18.28 -18.71 25.01
C PHE A 5 18.59 -17.70 23.90
N THR A 6 19.60 -17.95 23.05
CA THR A 6 19.96 -17.00 21.99
C THR A 6 18.91 -16.93 20.88
N LEU A 7 18.42 -18.06 20.38
CA LEU A 7 17.43 -18.02 19.29
C LEU A 7 16.08 -17.49 19.77
N SER A 8 15.60 -17.88 20.97
CA SER A 8 14.28 -17.42 21.42
C SER A 8 14.29 -15.96 21.85
N PHE A 9 15.29 -15.50 22.62
CA PHE A 9 15.31 -14.11 23.09
C PHE A 9 15.62 -13.13 21.96
N ILE A 10 16.63 -13.41 21.12
CA ILE A 10 16.96 -12.50 20.00
C ILE A 10 15.78 -12.43 19.03
N ARG A 11 15.19 -13.58 18.66
CA ARG A 11 13.99 -13.61 17.81
C ARG A 11 12.85 -12.80 18.43
N TYR A 12 12.59 -12.98 19.71
CA TYR A 12 11.49 -12.28 20.39
C TYR A 12 11.71 -10.77 20.44
N VAL A 13 12.92 -10.33 20.80
CA VAL A 13 13.27 -8.91 20.82
C VAL A 13 13.17 -8.30 19.41
N LEU A 14 13.69 -8.97 18.39
CA LEU A 14 13.58 -8.51 17.00
C LEU A 14 12.11 -8.41 16.57
N GLN A 15 11.31 -9.45 16.83
CA GLN A 15 9.88 -9.47 16.52
C GLN A 15 9.16 -8.27 17.16
N LEU A 16 9.40 -8.01 18.44
CA LEU A 16 8.79 -6.87 19.14
C LEU A 16 9.18 -5.53 18.50
N ASN A 17 10.48 -5.34 18.21
CA ASN A 17 10.95 -4.10 17.61
C ASN A 17 10.39 -3.92 16.19
N PHE A 18 10.30 -4.97 15.38
CA PHE A 18 9.70 -4.91 14.05
C PHE A 18 8.22 -4.52 14.11
N THR A 19 7.47 -5.08 15.06
CA THR A 19 6.08 -4.67 15.31
C THR A 19 5.98 -3.22 15.77
N TRP A 20 6.84 -2.78 16.69
CA TRP A 20 6.81 -1.42 17.22
C TRP A 20 7.27 -0.36 16.22
N LEU A 21 8.06 -0.72 15.20
CA LEU A 21 8.38 0.17 14.08
C LEU A 21 7.14 0.61 13.31
N VAL A 22 6.10 -0.23 13.23
CA VAL A 22 4.83 0.15 12.61
C VAL A 22 4.17 1.30 13.41
N ASN A 23 4.13 1.19 14.73
CA ASN A 23 3.53 2.23 15.60
C ASN A 23 4.39 3.50 15.73
N SER A 24 5.69 3.42 15.42
CA SER A 24 6.62 4.55 15.56
C SER A 24 7.02 5.09 14.20
N ALA A 25 7.91 4.39 13.50
CA ALA A 25 8.48 4.86 12.24
C ALA A 25 7.43 5.10 11.15
N ALA A 26 6.44 4.22 11.00
CA ALA A 26 5.38 4.43 10.00
C ALA A 26 4.39 5.55 10.36
N HIS A 27 4.39 6.05 11.60
CA HIS A 27 3.62 7.24 12.00
C HIS A 27 4.41 8.55 11.90
N MET A 28 5.74 8.48 11.76
CA MET A 28 6.62 9.65 11.80
C MET A 28 7.31 9.94 10.46
N TRP A 29 7.66 8.89 9.70
CA TRP A 29 8.48 9.03 8.49
C TRP A 29 7.87 8.26 7.32
N GLY A 30 7.64 8.98 6.22
CA GLY A 30 7.09 8.42 4.99
C GLY A 30 6.27 9.43 4.22
N ASN A 31 5.62 8.95 3.17
CA ASN A 31 4.70 9.72 2.34
C ASN A 31 3.24 9.48 2.77
N LYS A 32 2.30 10.36 2.42
CA LYS A 32 0.88 10.24 2.76
C LYS A 32 -0.03 10.38 1.52
N PRO A 33 0.08 9.44 0.57
CA PRO A 33 -0.59 9.56 -0.72
C PRO A 33 -2.13 9.45 -0.66
N TYR A 34 -2.71 8.86 0.39
CA TYR A 34 -4.16 8.64 0.50
C TYR A 34 -4.84 9.65 1.41
N ASP A 35 -4.28 9.92 2.59
CA ASP A 35 -4.77 10.96 3.49
C ASP A 35 -3.61 11.67 4.20
N ARG A 36 -3.37 12.94 3.84
CA ARG A 36 -2.34 13.79 4.43
C ARG A 36 -2.69 14.33 5.82
N LYS A 37 -3.96 14.25 6.22
CA LYS A 37 -4.47 14.82 7.48
C LYS A 37 -4.21 13.91 8.67
N ILE A 38 -3.95 12.63 8.43
CA ILE A 38 -3.66 11.64 9.47
C ILE A 38 -2.14 11.48 9.64
N ASN A 39 -1.71 10.97 10.79
CA ASN A 39 -0.29 10.71 11.08
C ASN A 39 0.33 9.51 10.34
N PRO A 40 -0.36 8.36 10.17
CA PRO A 40 0.13 7.20 9.43
C PRO A 40 0.69 7.57 8.06
N SER A 41 1.84 6.99 7.72
CA SER A 41 2.62 7.26 6.51
C SER A 41 3.04 5.95 5.86
N GLU A 42 3.26 6.00 4.56
CA GLU A 42 3.81 4.92 3.74
C GLU A 42 5.31 4.81 3.96
N ASN A 43 5.78 3.65 4.44
CA ASN A 43 7.19 3.41 4.69
C ASN A 43 7.63 2.03 4.16
N LEU A 44 8.32 2.04 3.01
CA LEU A 44 8.79 0.82 2.33
C LEU A 44 9.73 -0.01 3.21
N GLY A 45 10.62 0.64 3.97
CA GLY A 45 11.56 -0.05 4.87
C GLY A 45 10.82 -0.81 5.98
N VAL A 46 9.82 -0.16 6.60
CA VAL A 46 8.94 -0.83 7.57
C VAL A 46 8.16 -1.95 6.91
N SER A 47 7.69 -1.78 5.67
CA SER A 47 6.93 -2.83 4.98
C SER A 47 7.74 -4.10 4.77
N ILE A 48 9.02 -3.98 4.42
CA ILE A 48 9.90 -5.14 4.23
C ILE A 48 10.16 -5.84 5.56
N VAL A 49 10.45 -5.08 6.63
CA VAL A 49 10.81 -5.63 7.95
C VAL A 49 9.59 -6.21 8.68
N ALA A 50 8.42 -5.59 8.51
CA ALA A 50 7.15 -6.00 9.13
C ALA A 50 6.25 -6.79 8.15
N MET A 51 6.80 -7.40 7.11
CA MET A 51 6.12 -8.35 6.20
C MET A 51 4.90 -7.82 5.43
N GLY A 52 4.76 -6.51 5.28
CA GLY A 52 3.63 -5.87 4.56
C GLY A 52 2.94 -4.76 5.33
N GLU A 53 3.20 -4.61 6.62
CA GLU A 53 2.47 -3.66 7.49
C GLU A 53 2.98 -2.21 7.39
N GLY A 54 3.93 -1.93 6.48
CA GLY A 54 4.48 -0.58 6.28
C GLY A 54 3.60 0.32 5.42
N TRP A 55 2.54 -0.23 4.82
CA TRP A 55 1.61 0.53 3.99
C TRP A 55 0.56 1.29 4.83
N HIS A 56 1.04 2.06 5.81
CA HIS A 56 0.22 2.44 6.96
C HIS A 56 -0.74 3.60 6.67
N ASN A 57 -0.42 4.49 5.72
CA ASN A 57 -1.37 5.53 5.30
C ASN A 57 -2.59 4.91 4.61
N TYR A 58 -2.37 3.94 3.74
CA TYR A 58 -3.41 3.16 3.09
C TYR A 58 -4.24 2.38 4.10
N HIS A 59 -3.59 1.62 4.99
CA HIS A 59 -4.26 0.80 5.99
C HIS A 59 -5.22 1.63 6.87
N HIS A 60 -4.80 2.80 7.34
CA HIS A 60 -5.67 3.67 8.13
C HIS A 60 -6.76 4.36 7.31
N THR A 61 -6.57 4.52 6.00
CA THR A 61 -7.58 5.08 5.11
C THR A 61 -8.64 4.05 4.72
N PHE A 62 -8.25 2.80 4.52
CA PHE A 62 -9.11 1.68 4.12
C PHE A 62 -8.92 0.48 5.07
N PRO A 63 -9.32 0.60 6.35
CA PRO A 63 -9.04 -0.42 7.37
C PRO A 63 -9.76 -1.76 7.14
N TRP A 64 -10.71 -1.81 6.21
CA TRP A 64 -11.42 -3.03 5.82
C TRP A 64 -10.79 -3.79 4.65
N ASP A 65 -9.74 -3.24 4.02
CA ASP A 65 -9.03 -3.94 2.95
C ASP A 65 -8.23 -5.10 3.53
N TYR A 66 -8.46 -6.31 3.02
CA TYR A 66 -7.76 -7.52 3.45
C TYR A 66 -6.24 -7.46 3.20
N LYS A 67 -5.78 -6.64 2.24
CA LYS A 67 -4.36 -6.51 1.90
C LYS A 67 -3.61 -5.57 2.81
N ALA A 68 -4.31 -4.64 3.46
CA ALA A 68 -3.74 -3.47 4.13
C ALA A 68 -2.80 -2.63 3.25
N ALA A 69 -2.86 -2.79 1.91
CA ALA A 69 -2.00 -2.12 0.95
C ALA A 69 -2.68 -2.05 -0.43
N GLU A 70 -2.42 -0.99 -1.19
CA GLU A 70 -2.86 -0.94 -2.59
C GLU A 70 -2.10 -1.96 -3.46
N ILE A 71 -0.79 -2.10 -3.22
CA ILE A 71 0.09 -3.02 -3.97
C ILE A 71 0.21 -4.34 -3.20
N GLY A 72 -0.30 -5.42 -3.81
CA GLY A 72 -0.24 -6.78 -3.27
C GLY A 72 0.95 -7.62 -3.77
N ASP A 73 2.06 -7.01 -4.19
CA ASP A 73 3.23 -7.75 -4.68
C ASP A 73 3.93 -8.48 -3.52
N PHE A 74 4.27 -9.76 -3.73
CA PHE A 74 4.94 -10.63 -2.77
C PHE A 74 6.22 -10.02 -2.19
N ARG A 75 6.93 -9.21 -2.99
CA ARG A 75 8.18 -8.55 -2.56
C ARG A 75 7.99 -7.60 -1.39
N TYR A 76 6.78 -7.04 -1.24
CA TYR A 76 6.52 -5.97 -0.29
C TYR A 76 5.33 -6.24 0.62
N ASN A 77 4.55 -7.29 0.39
CA ASN A 77 3.43 -7.72 1.22
C ASN A 77 3.30 -9.25 1.22
N LEU A 78 4.04 -9.89 2.13
CA LEU A 78 4.07 -11.35 2.28
C LEU A 78 2.73 -11.87 2.82
N THR A 79 2.12 -11.14 3.77
CA THR A 79 0.83 -11.48 4.37
C THR A 79 -0.27 -11.65 3.32
N THR A 80 -0.39 -10.68 2.41
CA THR A 80 -1.36 -10.75 1.29
C THR A 80 -1.15 -11.96 0.41
N THR A 81 0.11 -12.35 0.15
CA THR A 81 0.38 -13.51 -0.70
C THR A 81 -0.07 -14.82 -0.03
N ILE A 82 0.13 -14.95 1.28
CA ILE A 82 -0.35 -16.10 2.05
C ILE A 82 -1.88 -16.14 2.08
N LEU A 83 -2.54 -15.00 2.25
CA LEU A 83 -4.01 -14.91 2.20
C LEU A 83 -4.55 -15.31 0.82
N ASN A 84 -3.92 -14.85 -0.26
CA ASN A 84 -4.29 -15.24 -1.62
C ASN A 84 -4.09 -16.75 -1.85
N LEU A 85 -3.06 -17.37 -1.28
CA LEU A 85 -2.87 -18.82 -1.32
C LEU A 85 -4.00 -19.55 -0.60
N PHE A 86 -4.38 -19.10 0.60
CA PHE A 86 -5.50 -19.66 1.36
C PHE A 86 -6.84 -19.47 0.64
N ALA A 87 -7.03 -18.34 -0.04
CA ALA A 87 -8.22 -18.14 -0.88
C ALA A 87 -8.25 -19.12 -2.06
N LYS A 88 -7.09 -19.37 -2.68
CA LYS A 88 -6.98 -20.32 -3.81
C LYS A 88 -7.35 -21.75 -3.43
N ILE A 89 -7.03 -22.18 -2.21
CA ILE A 89 -7.40 -23.52 -1.70
C ILE A 89 -8.77 -23.54 -1.00
N GLY A 90 -9.51 -22.43 -1.01
CA GLY A 90 -10.86 -22.31 -0.44
C GLY A 90 -10.91 -22.17 1.08
N TRP A 91 -9.79 -21.87 1.75
CA TRP A 91 -9.73 -21.66 3.21
C TRP A 91 -10.06 -20.23 3.61
N ALA A 92 -9.84 -19.27 2.70
CA ALA A 92 -10.25 -17.87 2.88
C ALA A 92 -11.26 -17.48 1.80
N TYR A 93 -12.22 -16.65 2.15
CA TYR A 93 -13.28 -16.17 1.27
C TYR A 93 -13.74 -14.78 1.71
N ASP A 94 -14.54 -14.10 0.88
CA ASP A 94 -15.01 -12.72 1.11
C ASP A 94 -13.88 -11.71 1.39
N LEU A 95 -12.80 -11.80 0.61
CA LEU A 95 -11.68 -10.87 0.67
C LEU A 95 -12.12 -9.50 0.13
N LYS A 96 -12.21 -8.50 1.02
CA LYS A 96 -12.72 -7.17 0.69
C LYS A 96 -11.60 -6.24 0.27
N GLU A 97 -11.81 -5.52 -0.83
CA GLU A 97 -10.90 -4.47 -1.30
C GLU A 97 -11.70 -3.23 -1.76
N PRO A 98 -11.15 -2.02 -1.61
CA PRO A 98 -11.78 -0.81 -2.13
C PRO A 98 -11.71 -0.80 -3.67
N SER A 99 -12.72 -0.19 -4.31
CA SER A 99 -12.72 -0.04 -5.76
C SER A 99 -11.64 0.97 -6.19
N LYS A 100 -11.07 0.77 -7.39
CA LYS A 100 -10.06 1.68 -7.96
C LYS A 100 -10.54 3.14 -8.00
N GLU A 101 -11.83 3.34 -8.29
CA GLU A 101 -12.44 4.67 -8.31
C GLU A 101 -12.54 5.29 -6.91
N LEU A 102 -12.83 4.49 -5.88
CA LEU A 102 -12.82 4.97 -4.50
C LEU A 102 -11.42 5.39 -4.07
N ILE A 103 -10.40 4.59 -4.41
CA ILE A 103 -8.99 4.92 -4.15
C ILE A 103 -8.62 6.24 -4.85
N ARG A 104 -8.89 6.35 -6.16
CA ARG A 104 -8.61 7.57 -6.95
C ARG A 104 -9.25 8.82 -6.35
N LYS A 105 -10.56 8.78 -6.08
CA LYS A 105 -11.28 9.91 -5.45
C LYS A 105 -10.71 10.28 -4.08
N THR A 106 -10.25 9.29 -3.32
CA THR A 106 -9.65 9.52 -2.00
C THR A 106 -8.31 10.23 -2.11
N ILE A 107 -7.45 9.78 -3.02
CA ILE A 107 -6.17 10.42 -3.32
C ILE A 107 -6.38 11.86 -3.78
N GLU A 108 -7.30 12.10 -4.72
CA GLU A 108 -7.59 13.45 -5.23
C GLU A 108 -8.12 14.39 -4.15
N ARG A 109 -8.93 13.87 -3.22
CA ARG A 109 -9.54 14.65 -2.15
C ARG A 109 -8.59 14.95 -1.00
N SER A 110 -7.81 13.97 -0.58
CA SER A 110 -7.08 13.98 0.70
C SER A 110 -5.60 13.67 0.60
N GLY A 111 -5.10 13.19 -0.54
CA GLY A 111 -3.70 12.82 -0.71
C GLY A 111 -2.74 14.01 -0.62
N ASP A 112 -1.50 13.74 -0.25
CA ASP A 112 -0.40 14.71 -0.29
C ASP A 112 0.19 14.91 -1.70
N GLY A 113 -0.28 14.14 -2.68
CA GLY A 113 0.18 14.17 -4.07
C GLY A 113 1.48 13.41 -4.33
N SER A 114 1.96 12.61 -3.38
CA SER A 114 3.09 11.70 -3.55
C SER A 114 2.73 10.37 -4.24
N HIS A 115 1.44 10.14 -4.53
CA HIS A 115 0.97 8.90 -5.13
C HIS A 115 1.62 8.64 -6.50
N LEU A 116 2.09 7.42 -6.75
CA LEU A 116 2.89 7.07 -7.93
C LEU A 116 2.16 7.32 -9.26
N LYS A 117 0.84 7.11 -9.32
CA LYS A 117 0.02 7.25 -10.54
C LYS A 117 -0.89 8.46 -10.58
N HIS A 118 -1.24 9.00 -9.42
CA HIS A 118 -2.30 10.01 -9.28
C HIS A 118 -1.82 11.25 -8.50
N GLY A 119 -0.52 11.31 -8.19
CA GLY A 119 0.09 12.46 -7.53
C GLY A 119 0.45 13.58 -8.50
N PHE A 120 0.92 14.72 -7.97
CA PHE A 120 1.36 15.87 -8.78
C PHE A 120 2.54 15.55 -9.71
N ARG A 121 3.22 14.42 -9.47
CA ARG A 121 4.33 13.89 -10.26
C ARG A 121 3.91 12.84 -11.29
N ALA A 122 2.63 12.50 -11.39
CA ALA A 122 2.13 11.63 -12.44
C ALA A 122 2.47 12.27 -13.79
N MET A 123 3.16 11.53 -14.66
CA MET A 123 3.34 11.97 -16.04
C MET A 123 1.94 12.23 -16.61
N PRO A 124 1.71 13.35 -17.33
CA PRO A 124 0.42 13.61 -17.92
C PRO A 124 0.00 12.39 -18.72
N GLU A 125 -1.18 11.86 -18.40
CA GLU A 125 -1.83 10.84 -19.20
C GLU A 125 -1.84 11.37 -20.64
N GLU A 126 -1.26 10.61 -21.59
CA GLU A 126 -1.37 10.98 -23.01
C GLU A 126 -2.85 11.11 -23.31
N VAL A 127 -3.31 12.36 -23.44
CA VAL A 127 -4.67 12.66 -23.91
C VAL A 127 -4.79 11.97 -25.26
N PRO A 128 -5.72 11.02 -25.46
CA PRO A 128 -5.93 10.45 -26.77
C PRO A 128 -6.21 11.61 -27.72
N MET A 129 -5.38 11.77 -28.74
CA MET A 129 -5.69 12.70 -29.83
C MET A 129 -7.04 12.30 -30.40
N GLU A 130 -8.09 13.09 -30.14
CA GLU A 130 -9.31 13.00 -30.93
C GLU A 130 -8.89 13.27 -32.38
N ALA A 131 -9.11 12.28 -33.24
CA ALA A 131 -8.90 12.45 -34.67
C ALA A 131 -9.88 13.53 -35.14
N ASP A 132 -9.33 14.66 -35.57
CA ASP A 132 -10.08 15.71 -36.27
C ASP A 132 -10.63 15.14 -37.58
N GLU A 133 -11.89 14.70 -37.56
CA GLU A 133 -12.63 14.22 -38.73
C GLU A 133 -12.98 15.34 -39.73
N ASN A 134 -12.56 16.60 -39.51
CA ASN A 134 -13.02 17.73 -40.31
C ASN A 134 -11.98 18.38 -41.22
N SER A 135 -10.86 17.71 -41.51
CA SER A 135 -9.81 18.21 -42.42
C SER A 135 -10.04 17.96 -43.91
N ASN A 136 -11.17 17.36 -44.32
CA ASN A 136 -11.44 17.00 -45.73
C ASN A 136 -12.53 17.83 -46.43
N LEU A 137 -12.60 19.14 -46.18
CA LEU A 137 -13.48 20.03 -46.94
C LEU A 137 -12.78 21.32 -47.41
N VAL A 138 -11.67 21.18 -48.14
CA VAL A 138 -11.27 22.18 -49.14
C VAL A 138 -10.52 21.50 -50.30
N GLU A 139 -11.27 21.09 -51.33
CA GLU A 139 -10.80 21.03 -52.73
C GLU A 139 -11.72 21.89 -53.59
#